data_AF-T2J5X2-F1
#
_entry.id   AF-T2J5X2-F1
#
_cell.length_a   1.000
_cell.length_b   1.000
_cell.length_c   1.000
_cell.angle_alpha   90.00
_cell.angle_beta   90.00
_cell.angle_gamma   90.00
#
_symmetry.space_group_name_H-M   'P 1'
#
loop_
_entity.id
_entity.type
_entity.pdbx_description
1 polymer ?
#
loop_
_entity_poly.entity_id
_entity_poly.type
_entity_poly.pdbx_seq_one_letter_code
_entity_poly.pdbx_strand_id
1 'polypeptide(L)'
;MQWNSSLVQEKISFNFKNTDLLFLSLSDPSYGKQINQPDSDNQRLESLGENLLALIIIDYLYHHFPYLTLSKMTALQDKLLDKEKLTNLWFSLGLGESYPFLDVNQERHRLRVKTTNPFEKSLKALVAAIHVDRGFSHSYNWFNKHLIAPLLAKHQKDNLERVNPDKQLNILGSTLLKAVTFDYLYTLLPYVKPGQLKKLSKTLTSKKQQTEYLKKVTTEDWEIITTEQDKISKKSFPSLFGAMFIHFDHENPKTRYRNSKKMVQRKLY
;
A
#
# COMPACT_ATOMS: atom_id res chain seq x y z
N MET A 1 20.55 -25.16 1.48
CA MET A 1 20.44 -24.45 2.77
C MET A 1 18.97 -24.45 3.16
N GLN A 2 18.57 -25.03 4.29
CA GLN A 2 17.18 -24.96 4.73
C GLN A 2 16.91 -23.52 5.19
N TRP A 3 15.98 -22.85 4.52
CA TRP A 3 15.53 -21.50 4.89
C TRP A 3 14.90 -21.52 6.28
N ASN A 4 15.38 -20.66 7.19
CA ASN A 4 14.79 -20.48 8.52
C ASN A 4 14.16 -19.08 8.61
N SER A 5 12.84 -19.03 8.50
CA SER A 5 12.06 -17.79 8.57
C SER A 5 12.11 -17.10 9.94
N SER A 6 12.38 -17.84 11.02
CA SER A 6 12.30 -17.34 12.39
C SER A 6 13.21 -16.14 12.65
N LEU A 7 14.46 -16.20 12.13
CA LEU A 7 15.43 -15.12 12.27
C LEU A 7 14.95 -13.81 11.61
N VAL A 8 14.29 -13.91 10.46
CA VAL A 8 13.76 -12.73 9.78
C VAL A 8 12.50 -12.23 10.48
N GLN A 9 11.59 -13.12 10.91
CA GLN A 9 10.39 -12.76 11.66
C GLN A 9 10.70 -12.02 12.96
N GLU A 10 11.75 -12.42 13.67
CA GLU A 10 12.26 -11.73 14.86
C GLU A 10 12.73 -10.31 14.52
N LYS A 11 13.59 -10.18 13.50
CA LYS A 11 14.11 -8.89 13.01
C LYS A 11 13.01 -7.91 12.62
N ILE A 12 11.97 -8.38 11.93
CA ILE A 12 10.84 -7.54 11.51
C ILE A 12 9.75 -7.44 12.60
N SER A 13 9.91 -8.12 13.73
CA SER A 13 8.92 -8.20 14.81
C SER A 13 7.51 -8.57 14.32
N PHE A 14 7.42 -9.57 13.42
CA PHE A 14 6.17 -10.00 12.82
C PHE A 14 6.15 -11.49 12.51
N ASN A 15 5.11 -12.19 12.97
CA ASN A 15 4.92 -13.62 12.75
C ASN A 15 3.93 -13.87 11.60
N PHE A 16 4.43 -14.46 10.52
CA PHE A 16 3.63 -14.90 9.38
C PHE A 16 2.88 -16.20 9.71
N LYS A 17 1.64 -16.32 9.22
CA LYS A 17 0.93 -17.60 9.17
C LYS A 17 1.44 -18.47 8.03
N ASN A 18 1.68 -17.85 6.87
CA ASN A 18 2.28 -18.49 5.72
C ASN A 18 3.70 -17.95 5.49
N THR A 19 4.69 -18.74 5.89
CA THR A 19 6.12 -18.39 5.74
C THR A 19 6.59 -18.35 4.30
N ASP A 20 5.86 -18.95 3.36
CA ASP A 20 6.19 -18.90 1.93
C ASP A 20 5.98 -17.49 1.37
N LEU A 21 5.05 -16.72 1.94
CA LEU A 21 4.89 -15.30 1.59
C LEU A 21 6.10 -14.47 2.01
N LEU A 22 6.67 -14.77 3.18
CA LEU A 22 7.90 -14.12 3.64
C LEU A 22 9.07 -14.50 2.72
N PHE A 23 9.24 -15.78 2.42
CA PHE A 23 10.23 -16.25 1.45
C PHE A 23 10.09 -15.55 0.10
N LEU A 24 8.87 -15.50 -0.45
CA LEU A 24 8.59 -14.85 -1.73
C LEU A 24 8.89 -13.35 -1.68
N SER A 25 8.54 -12.66 -0.60
CA SER A 25 8.85 -11.22 -0.46
C SER A 25 10.35 -10.91 -0.48
N LEU A 26 11.14 -11.88 -0.03
CA LEU A 26 12.60 -11.81 0.02
C LEU A 26 13.27 -12.34 -1.25
N SER A 27 12.53 -12.90 -2.21
CA SER A 27 13.09 -13.50 -3.42
C SER A 27 13.33 -12.43 -4.50
N ASP A 28 14.52 -11.84 -4.53
CA ASP A 28 14.88 -10.85 -5.55
C ASP A 28 14.90 -11.48 -6.96
N PRO A 29 14.59 -10.74 -8.04
CA PRO A 29 14.64 -11.26 -9.41
C PRO A 29 16.00 -11.86 -9.79
N SER A 30 17.08 -11.40 -9.19
CA SER A 30 18.42 -11.97 -9.39
C SER A 30 18.55 -13.38 -8.83
N TYR A 31 17.91 -13.68 -7.70
CA TYR A 31 17.84 -15.04 -7.15
C TYR A 31 17.00 -15.97 -8.02
N GLY A 32 15.83 -15.52 -8.49
CA GLY A 32 15.01 -16.30 -9.43
C GLY A 32 15.79 -16.69 -10.70
N LYS A 33 16.61 -15.78 -11.23
CA LYS A 33 17.53 -16.09 -12.34
C LYS A 33 18.60 -17.12 -11.96
N GLN A 34 19.22 -16.98 -10.79
CA GLN A 34 20.26 -17.89 -10.31
C GLN A 34 19.76 -19.35 -10.22
N ILE A 35 18.51 -19.56 -9.83
CA ILE A 35 17.91 -20.90 -9.70
C ILE A 35 17.17 -21.37 -10.96
N ASN A 36 17.31 -20.68 -12.10
CA ASN A 36 16.60 -20.95 -13.36
C ASN A 36 15.06 -20.93 -13.22
N GLN A 37 14.53 -20.10 -12.32
CA GLN A 37 13.09 -19.85 -12.12
C GLN A 37 12.80 -18.34 -12.14
N PRO A 38 12.98 -17.66 -13.29
CA PRO A 38 12.93 -16.20 -13.36
C PRO A 38 11.55 -15.59 -13.09
N ASP A 39 10.47 -16.39 -13.11
CA ASP A 39 9.13 -15.94 -12.74
C ASP A 39 8.81 -16.15 -11.24
N SER A 40 9.72 -16.77 -10.47
CA SER A 40 9.61 -16.98 -9.01
C SER A 40 10.31 -15.87 -8.24
N ASP A 41 9.80 -14.65 -8.36
CA ASP A 41 10.37 -13.47 -7.73
C ASP A 41 9.32 -12.59 -7.02
N ASN A 42 9.82 -11.58 -6.31
CA ASN A 42 9.00 -10.69 -5.50
C ASN A 42 8.30 -9.57 -6.28
N GLN A 43 8.43 -9.46 -7.61
CA GLN A 43 7.98 -8.26 -8.35
C GLN A 43 6.47 -8.04 -8.32
N ARG A 44 5.68 -9.13 -8.26
CA ARG A 44 4.22 -9.02 -8.11
C ARG A 44 3.86 -8.44 -6.75
N LEU A 45 4.52 -8.91 -5.69
CA LEU A 45 4.37 -8.35 -4.34
C LEU A 45 4.91 -6.92 -4.26
N GLU A 46 6.05 -6.60 -4.87
CA GLU A 46 6.60 -5.23 -4.96
C GLU A 46 5.54 -4.28 -5.52
N SER A 47 4.90 -4.66 -6.62
CA SER A 47 3.89 -3.84 -7.29
C SER A 47 2.61 -3.67 -6.47
N LEU A 48 2.17 -4.70 -5.75
CA LEU A 48 1.06 -4.58 -4.81
C LEU A 48 1.45 -3.67 -3.63
N GLY A 49 2.65 -3.85 -3.10
CA GLY A 49 3.22 -3.09 -1.99
C GLY A 49 3.33 -1.61 -2.28
N GLU A 50 3.74 -1.24 -3.50
CA GLU A 50 3.77 0.15 -3.97
C GLU A 50 2.41 0.84 -3.78
N ASN A 51 1.31 0.17 -4.16
CA ASN A 51 -0.04 0.72 -4.01
C ASN A 51 -0.51 0.73 -2.54
N LEU A 52 -0.17 -0.31 -1.77
CA LEU A 52 -0.54 -0.40 -0.35
C LEU A 52 0.18 0.65 0.50
N LEU A 53 1.48 0.87 0.30
CA LEU A 53 2.25 1.87 1.02
C LEU A 53 1.73 3.29 0.75
N ALA A 54 1.41 3.57 -0.53
CA ALA A 54 0.79 4.83 -0.90
C ALA A 54 -0.51 5.08 -0.13
N LEU A 55 -1.37 4.05 -0.03
CA LEU A 55 -2.61 4.13 0.73
C LEU A 55 -2.35 4.32 2.23
N ILE A 56 -1.49 3.49 2.85
CA ILE A 56 -1.20 3.56 4.29
C ILE A 56 -0.74 4.96 4.69
N ILE A 57 0.14 5.59 3.89
CA ILE A 57 0.62 6.93 4.16
C ILE A 57 -0.50 7.96 4.03
N ILE A 58 -1.27 7.95 2.95
CA ILE A 58 -2.35 8.94 2.75
C ILE A 58 -3.45 8.79 3.79
N ASP A 59 -3.76 7.55 4.16
CA ASP A 59 -4.68 7.21 5.24
C ASP A 59 -4.19 7.76 6.58
N TYR A 60 -2.92 7.53 6.94
CA TYR A 60 -2.33 8.15 8.14
C TYR A 60 -2.36 9.69 8.09
N LEU A 61 -1.96 10.30 6.96
CA LEU A 61 -1.99 11.75 6.82
C LEU A 61 -3.41 12.33 6.90
N TYR A 62 -4.40 11.62 6.38
CA TYR A 62 -5.80 12.03 6.47
C TYR A 62 -6.27 12.11 7.93
N HIS A 63 -5.91 11.13 8.78
CA HIS A 63 -6.35 11.08 10.17
C HIS A 63 -5.55 12.02 11.08
N HIS A 64 -4.24 12.11 10.89
CA HIS A 64 -3.34 12.80 11.82
C HIS A 64 -2.95 14.23 11.40
N PHE A 65 -3.15 14.58 10.12
CA PHE A 65 -2.73 15.87 9.56
C PHE A 65 -3.86 16.58 8.80
N PRO A 66 -5.04 16.81 9.44
CA PRO A 66 -6.21 17.39 8.78
C PRO A 66 -5.96 18.80 8.23
N TYR A 67 -5.00 19.52 8.78
CA TYR A 67 -4.60 20.87 8.37
C TYR A 67 -3.70 20.92 7.12
N LEU A 68 -3.29 19.78 6.55
CA LEU A 68 -2.46 19.77 5.35
C LEU A 68 -3.29 20.01 4.09
N THR A 69 -2.79 20.86 3.20
CA THR A 69 -3.33 20.96 1.84
C THR A 69 -3.01 19.70 1.05
N LEU A 70 -3.81 19.42 0.02
CA LEU A 70 -3.56 18.31 -0.92
C LEU A 70 -2.11 18.26 -1.41
N SER A 71 -1.56 19.41 -1.85
CA SER A 71 -0.18 19.50 -2.33
C SER A 71 0.84 19.09 -1.26
N LYS A 72 0.63 19.47 0.00
CA LYS A 72 1.52 19.06 1.11
C LYS A 72 1.38 17.58 1.45
N MET A 73 0.16 17.02 1.39
CA MET A 73 -0.06 15.58 1.60
C MET A 73 0.68 14.76 0.54
N THR A 74 0.56 15.13 -0.74
CA THR A 74 1.27 14.46 -1.85
C THR A 74 2.78 14.60 -1.71
N ALA A 75 3.29 15.81 -1.45
CA ALA A 75 4.73 16.02 -1.27
C ALA A 75 5.30 15.20 -0.10
N LEU A 76 4.55 15.06 1.00
CA LEU A 76 4.96 14.25 2.14
C LEU A 76 4.86 12.76 1.85
N GLN A 77 3.85 12.32 1.11
CA GLN A 77 3.74 10.94 0.61
C GLN A 77 4.96 10.58 -0.24
N ASP A 78 5.31 11.40 -1.24
CA ASP A 78 6.46 11.18 -2.11
C ASP A 78 7.76 11.10 -1.30
N LYS A 79 7.93 11.99 -0.31
CA LYS A 79 9.09 11.98 0.59
C LYS A 79 9.17 10.73 1.46
N LEU A 80 8.05 10.19 1.93
CA LEU A 80 8.04 8.97 2.74
C LEU A 80 8.22 7.70 1.90
N LEU A 81 7.84 7.74 0.62
CA LEU A 81 8.02 6.66 -0.34
C LEU A 81 9.35 6.74 -1.09
N ASP A 82 10.20 7.70 -0.77
CA ASP A 82 11.49 7.82 -1.46
C ASP A 82 12.36 6.58 -1.21
N LYS A 83 13.16 6.25 -2.23
CA LYS A 83 14.06 5.10 -2.25
C LYS A 83 14.99 5.05 -1.04
N GLU A 84 15.55 6.18 -0.65
CA GLU A 84 16.46 6.30 0.49
C GLU A 84 15.74 5.98 1.80
N LYS A 85 14.54 6.52 2.04
CA LYS A 85 13.75 6.22 3.25
C LYS A 85 13.41 4.75 3.37
N LEU A 86 12.90 4.15 2.29
CA LEU A 86 12.56 2.74 2.26
C LEU A 86 13.79 1.85 2.43
N THR A 87 14.93 2.23 1.84
CA THR A 87 16.18 1.50 2.04
C THR A 87 16.70 1.64 3.47
N ASN A 88 16.67 2.84 4.04
CA ASN A 88 17.09 3.05 5.42
C ASN A 88 16.25 2.23 6.41
N LEU A 89 14.95 2.11 6.16
CA LEU A 89 14.08 1.22 6.93
C LEU A 89 14.48 -0.26 6.78
N TRP A 90 14.75 -0.72 5.55
CA TRP A 90 15.22 -2.09 5.33
C TRP A 90 16.47 -2.42 6.15
N PHE A 91 17.43 -1.50 6.19
CA PHE A 91 18.67 -1.67 6.97
C PHE A 91 18.43 -1.55 8.48
N SER A 92 17.53 -0.66 8.93
CA SER A 92 17.23 -0.54 10.37
C SER A 92 16.50 -1.77 10.93
N LEU A 93 15.81 -2.53 10.08
CA LEU A 93 15.28 -3.86 10.41
C LEU A 93 16.38 -4.94 10.48
N GLY A 94 17.64 -4.60 10.24
CA GLY A 94 18.75 -5.55 10.24
C GLY A 94 18.73 -6.53 9.05
N LEU A 95 18.00 -6.22 7.97
CA LEU A 95 17.87 -7.06 6.77
C LEU A 95 18.86 -6.70 5.66
N GLY A 96 19.64 -5.62 5.82
CA GLY A 96 20.60 -5.15 4.81
C GLY A 96 21.65 -6.21 4.48
N GLU A 97 22.45 -6.61 5.48
CA GLU A 97 23.53 -7.60 5.32
C GLU A 97 23.02 -9.05 5.23
N SER A 98 21.87 -9.33 5.86
CA SER A 98 21.33 -10.70 5.91
C SER A 98 20.31 -11.01 4.81
N TYR A 99 20.23 -10.20 3.75
CA TYR A 99 19.23 -10.43 2.70
C TYR A 99 19.55 -11.75 1.97
N PRO A 100 18.77 -12.84 2.17
CA PRO A 100 19.25 -14.20 1.87
C PRO A 100 19.03 -14.65 0.43
N PHE A 101 18.10 -14.02 -0.29
CA PHE A 101 17.75 -14.38 -1.68
C PHE A 101 17.95 -13.18 -2.60
N LEU A 102 19.14 -12.61 -2.52
CA LEU A 102 19.65 -11.56 -3.39
C LEU A 102 20.99 -12.03 -3.96
N ASP A 103 21.20 -11.86 -5.26
CA ASP A 103 22.46 -12.21 -5.90
C ASP A 103 23.65 -11.51 -5.21
N VAL A 104 24.64 -12.32 -4.84
CA VAL A 104 25.85 -11.96 -4.11
C VAL A 104 26.96 -11.44 -5.02
N ASN A 105 26.75 -11.40 -6.34
CA ASN A 105 27.76 -10.94 -7.29
C ASN A 105 28.09 -9.44 -7.17
N GLN A 106 27.40 -8.68 -6.32
CA GLN A 106 27.66 -7.26 -6.09
C GLN A 106 27.62 -6.89 -4.61
N GLU A 107 28.54 -6.01 -4.21
CA GLU A 107 28.59 -5.49 -2.85
C GLU A 107 27.30 -4.71 -2.50
N ARG A 108 26.76 -4.99 -1.32
CA ARG A 108 25.47 -4.43 -0.85
C ARG A 108 25.45 -2.90 -0.80
N HIS A 109 26.56 -2.27 -0.45
CA HIS A 109 26.67 -0.81 -0.44
C HIS A 109 26.52 -0.20 -1.85
N ARG A 110 26.98 -0.89 -2.91
CA ARG A 110 26.79 -0.45 -4.30
C ARG A 110 25.33 -0.62 -4.71
N LEU A 111 24.68 -1.71 -4.30
CA LEU A 111 23.27 -1.96 -4.58
C LEU A 111 22.34 -0.91 -3.96
N ARG A 112 22.71 -0.36 -2.79
CA ARG A 112 21.94 0.68 -2.07
C ARG A 112 21.78 1.98 -2.87
N VAL A 113 22.77 2.34 -3.68
CA VAL A 113 22.73 3.59 -4.45
C VAL A 113 22.18 3.42 -5.87
N LYS A 114 22.01 2.17 -6.35
CA LYS A 114 21.51 1.90 -7.70
C LYS A 114 20.10 2.44 -7.92
N THR A 115 19.78 2.71 -9.18
CA THR A 115 18.41 3.01 -9.61
C THR A 115 17.50 1.82 -9.34
N THR A 116 17.94 0.61 -9.71
CA THR A 116 17.29 -0.64 -9.35
C THR A 116 17.79 -1.08 -7.97
N ASN A 117 17.24 -0.47 -6.91
CA ASN A 117 17.61 -0.78 -5.54
C ASN A 117 16.76 -1.94 -5.00
N PRO A 118 17.34 -3.12 -4.74
CA PRO A 118 16.58 -4.30 -4.32
C PRO A 118 15.99 -4.15 -2.91
N PHE A 119 16.59 -3.34 -2.05
CA PHE A 119 16.16 -3.18 -0.66
C PHE A 119 14.81 -2.46 -0.56
N GLU A 120 14.63 -1.34 -1.28
CA GLU A 120 13.33 -0.64 -1.28
C GLU A 120 12.22 -1.49 -1.91
N LYS A 121 12.55 -2.29 -2.93
CA LYS A 121 11.61 -3.16 -3.64
C LYS A 121 11.14 -4.30 -2.76
N SER A 122 12.07 -4.88 -2.04
CA SER A 122 11.82 -5.98 -1.12
C SER A 122 11.08 -5.50 0.12
N LEU A 123 11.30 -4.25 0.56
CA LEU A 123 10.47 -3.65 1.60
C LEU A 123 9.02 -3.48 1.12
N LYS A 124 8.78 -3.00 -0.11
CA LYS A 124 7.43 -2.94 -0.71
C LYS A 124 6.81 -4.33 -0.75
N ALA A 125 7.56 -5.33 -1.22
CA ALA A 125 7.10 -6.71 -1.28
C ALA A 125 6.79 -7.31 0.10
N LEU A 126 7.58 -6.98 1.13
CA LEU A 126 7.36 -7.42 2.50
C LEU A 126 6.04 -6.87 3.05
N VAL A 127 5.74 -5.58 2.84
CA VAL A 127 4.48 -5.00 3.29
C VAL A 127 3.28 -5.62 2.54
N ALA A 128 3.44 -5.93 1.26
CA ALA A 128 2.43 -6.68 0.51
C ALA A 128 2.25 -8.11 1.06
N ALA A 129 3.33 -8.81 1.41
CA ALA A 129 3.25 -10.13 2.01
C ALA A 129 2.52 -10.13 3.35
N ILE A 130 2.78 -9.14 4.21
CA ILE A 130 2.05 -8.92 5.47
C ILE A 130 0.55 -8.72 5.18
N HIS A 131 0.20 -7.93 4.16
CA HIS A 131 -1.18 -7.71 3.75
C HIS A 131 -1.85 -9.00 3.25
N VAL A 132 -1.17 -9.79 2.40
CA VAL A 132 -1.71 -11.05 1.88
C VAL A 132 -1.89 -12.08 3.01
N ASP A 133 -0.99 -12.11 3.99
CA ASP A 133 -1.02 -13.05 5.11
C ASP A 133 -2.06 -12.69 6.19
N ARG A 134 -2.14 -11.40 6.57
CA ARG A 134 -2.91 -10.95 7.75
C ARG A 134 -3.88 -9.79 7.49
N GLY A 135 -3.91 -9.27 6.27
CA GLY A 135 -4.79 -8.18 5.85
C GLY A 135 -4.26 -6.78 6.16
N PHE A 136 -4.97 -5.78 5.62
CA PHE A 136 -4.57 -4.37 5.62
C PHE A 136 -4.29 -3.78 7.00
N SER A 137 -5.07 -4.13 8.02
CA SER A 137 -4.86 -3.59 9.37
C SER A 137 -3.47 -3.95 9.92
N HIS A 138 -2.97 -5.16 9.64
CA HIS A 138 -1.65 -5.59 10.09
C HIS A 138 -0.53 -4.89 9.31
N SER A 139 -0.68 -4.72 7.98
CA SER A 139 0.31 -4.00 7.17
C SER A 139 0.35 -2.51 7.51
N TYR A 140 -0.82 -1.89 7.73
CA TYR A 140 -0.93 -0.51 8.21
C TYR A 140 -0.21 -0.33 9.55
N ASN A 141 -0.52 -1.14 10.55
CA ASN A 141 0.07 -1.03 11.88
C ASN A 141 1.58 -1.27 11.87
N TRP A 142 2.04 -2.29 11.12
CA TRP A 142 3.46 -2.58 11.00
C TRP A 142 4.22 -1.41 10.35
N PHE A 143 3.74 -0.92 9.20
CA PHE A 143 4.42 0.17 8.50
C PHE A 143 4.36 1.49 9.27
N ASN A 144 3.23 1.76 9.94
CA ASN A 144 3.10 2.93 10.82
C ASN A 144 4.12 2.89 11.96
N LYS A 145 4.19 1.76 12.68
CA LYS A 145 5.12 1.55 13.80
C LYS A 145 6.59 1.73 13.37
N HIS A 146 6.96 1.18 12.22
CA HIS A 146 8.37 1.10 11.82
C HIS A 146 8.86 2.32 11.00
N LEU A 147 7.99 3.02 10.25
CA LEU A 147 8.40 4.17 9.44
C LEU A 147 7.66 5.46 9.81
N ILE A 148 6.33 5.45 9.79
CA ILE A 148 5.56 6.69 9.79
C ILE A 148 5.61 7.38 11.16
N ALA A 149 5.23 6.68 12.24
CA ALA A 149 5.21 7.26 13.58
C ALA A 149 6.59 7.79 14.02
N PRO A 150 7.72 7.06 13.84
CA PRO A 150 9.05 7.58 14.15
C PRO A 150 9.42 8.88 13.43
N LEU A 151 8.91 9.09 12.21
CA LEU A 151 9.22 10.26 11.40
C LEU A 151 8.25 11.42 11.62
N LEU A 152 6.97 11.13 11.85
CA LEU A 152 5.90 12.13 11.80
C LEU A 152 5.21 12.44 13.12
N ALA A 153 5.21 11.55 14.12
CA ALA A 153 4.41 11.72 15.33
C ALA A 153 4.70 13.06 16.06
N LYS A 154 5.97 13.45 16.11
CA LYS A 154 6.42 14.73 16.71
C LYS A 154 5.99 16.00 15.95
N HIS A 155 5.46 15.86 14.75
CA HIS A 155 5.02 16.96 13.89
C HIS A 155 3.51 17.16 13.88
N GLN A 156 2.77 16.35 14.65
CA GLN A 156 1.33 16.49 14.83
C GLN A 156 1.03 17.76 15.64
N LYS A 157 -0.04 18.47 15.26
CA LYS A 157 -0.54 19.65 15.98
C LYS A 157 -1.79 19.30 16.77
N ASP A 158 -2.03 20.04 17.85
CA ASP A 158 -3.22 19.88 18.69
C ASP A 158 -4.49 20.42 18.01
N ASN A 159 -4.37 21.41 17.12
CA ASN A 159 -5.51 21.92 16.36
C ASN A 159 -5.83 21.01 15.16
N LEU A 160 -7.03 20.43 15.17
CA LEU A 160 -7.50 19.40 14.24
C LEU A 160 -8.41 19.92 13.11
N GLU A 161 -8.50 21.22 12.87
CA GLU A 161 -9.36 21.73 11.79
C GLU A 161 -8.92 21.21 10.41
N ARG A 162 -9.88 20.61 9.68
CA ARG A 162 -9.63 20.00 8.38
C ARG A 162 -9.71 21.01 7.24
N VAL A 163 -8.60 21.18 6.54
CA VAL A 163 -8.52 22.04 5.36
C VAL A 163 -8.94 21.28 4.11
N ASN A 164 -9.90 21.82 3.37
CA ASN A 164 -10.42 21.28 2.10
C ASN A 164 -10.81 19.78 2.16
N PRO A 165 -11.82 19.38 2.96
CA PRO A 165 -12.20 17.98 3.16
C PRO A 165 -12.41 17.19 1.86
N ASP A 166 -13.12 17.75 0.87
CA ASP A 166 -13.35 17.07 -0.43
C ASP A 166 -12.06 16.75 -1.18
N LYS A 167 -11.08 17.66 -1.18
CA LYS A 167 -9.79 17.41 -1.86
C LYS A 167 -8.98 16.32 -1.16
N GLN A 168 -9.03 16.28 0.18
CA GLN A 168 -8.35 15.23 0.95
C GLN A 168 -9.04 13.87 0.78
N LEU A 169 -10.37 13.83 0.75
CA LEU A 169 -11.14 12.63 0.45
C LEU A 169 -10.88 12.15 -0.98
N ASN A 170 -10.77 13.06 -1.94
CA ASN A 170 -10.47 12.72 -3.33
C ASN A 170 -9.12 12.00 -3.47
N ILE A 171 -8.06 12.48 -2.81
CA ILE A 171 -6.75 11.80 -2.85
C ILE A 171 -6.78 10.47 -2.09
N LEU A 172 -7.45 10.42 -0.93
CA LEU A 172 -7.64 9.18 -0.17
C LEU A 172 -8.34 8.12 -1.02
N GLY A 173 -9.51 8.43 -1.58
CA GLY A 173 -10.26 7.50 -2.41
C GLY A 173 -9.58 7.19 -3.74
N SER A 174 -8.83 8.12 -4.34
CA SER A 174 -8.04 7.84 -5.54
C SER A 174 -6.94 6.82 -5.25
N THR A 175 -6.28 6.95 -4.09
CA THR A 175 -5.21 6.06 -3.66
C THR A 175 -5.78 4.70 -3.24
N LEU A 176 -6.90 4.70 -2.53
CA LEU A 176 -7.64 3.49 -2.16
C LEU A 176 -8.11 2.72 -3.38
N LEU A 177 -8.65 3.41 -4.39
CA LEU A 177 -9.12 2.78 -5.63
C LEU A 177 -7.98 2.04 -6.34
N LYS A 178 -6.80 2.66 -6.42
CA LYS A 178 -5.60 2.01 -6.97
C LYS A 178 -5.21 0.78 -6.15
N ALA A 179 -5.13 0.89 -4.83
CA ALA A 179 -4.76 -0.21 -3.95
C ALA A 179 -5.74 -1.39 -4.02
N VAL A 180 -7.03 -1.12 -3.90
CA VAL A 180 -8.09 -2.14 -3.96
C VAL A 180 -8.16 -2.80 -5.34
N THR A 181 -8.04 -2.03 -6.41
CA THR A 181 -8.05 -2.55 -7.78
C THR A 181 -6.83 -3.44 -8.03
N PHE A 182 -5.64 -3.00 -7.60
CA PHE A 182 -4.42 -3.78 -7.78
C PHE A 182 -4.44 -5.06 -6.94
N ASP A 183 -4.88 -4.98 -5.68
CA ASP A 183 -5.09 -6.15 -4.81
C ASP A 183 -6.08 -7.16 -5.44
N TYR A 184 -7.18 -6.66 -5.99
CA TYR A 184 -8.13 -7.50 -6.70
C TYR A 184 -7.50 -8.22 -7.90
N LEU A 185 -6.80 -7.49 -8.76
CA LEU A 185 -6.11 -8.06 -9.92
C LEU A 185 -5.00 -9.03 -9.52
N TYR A 186 -4.24 -8.72 -8.47
CA TYR A 186 -3.20 -9.59 -7.92
C TYR A 186 -3.79 -10.95 -7.49
N THR A 187 -4.96 -10.94 -6.87
CA THR A 187 -5.66 -12.14 -6.41
C THR A 187 -6.28 -12.90 -7.58
N LEU A 188 -6.96 -12.20 -8.49
CA LEU A 188 -7.70 -12.81 -9.60
C LEU A 188 -6.78 -13.40 -10.69
N LEU A 189 -5.60 -12.80 -10.90
CA LEU A 189 -4.70 -13.10 -12.00
C LEU A 189 -3.31 -13.54 -11.46
N PRO A 190 -3.20 -14.74 -10.85
CA PRO A 190 -1.98 -15.19 -10.16
C PRO A 190 -0.76 -15.34 -11.08
N TYR A 191 -0.97 -15.63 -12.37
CA TYR A 191 0.10 -15.88 -13.35
C TYR A 191 0.41 -14.68 -14.26
N VAL A 192 -0.24 -13.53 -14.04
CA VAL A 192 -0.04 -12.34 -14.87
C VAL A 192 1.14 -11.53 -14.35
N LYS A 193 2.01 -11.13 -15.28
CA LYS A 193 3.24 -10.38 -14.97
C LYS A 193 2.93 -8.99 -14.40
N PRO A 194 3.81 -8.44 -13.53
CA PRO A 194 3.58 -7.16 -12.86
C PRO A 194 3.26 -6.00 -13.82
N GLY A 195 3.96 -5.93 -14.96
CA GLY A 195 3.73 -4.89 -15.97
C GLY A 195 2.33 -4.93 -16.59
N GLN A 196 1.76 -6.12 -16.80
CA GLN A 196 0.39 -6.28 -17.30
C GLN A 196 -0.64 -5.92 -16.21
N LEU A 197 -0.40 -6.33 -14.95
CA LEU A 197 -1.24 -5.91 -13.82
C LEU A 197 -1.28 -4.39 -13.67
N LYS A 198 -0.14 -3.70 -13.78
CA LYS A 198 -0.06 -2.23 -13.76
C LYS A 198 -0.88 -1.59 -14.89
N LYS A 199 -0.82 -2.15 -16.10
CA LYS A 199 -1.62 -1.68 -17.25
C LYS A 199 -3.13 -1.84 -17.00
N LEU A 200 -3.55 -3.03 -16.56
CA LEU A 200 -4.96 -3.32 -16.25
C LEU A 200 -5.48 -2.42 -15.12
N SER A 201 -4.71 -2.27 -14.05
CA SER A 201 -5.05 -1.38 -12.94
C SER A 201 -5.22 0.06 -13.43
N LYS A 202 -4.31 0.57 -14.27
CA LYS A 202 -4.42 1.93 -14.83
C LYS A 202 -5.70 2.12 -15.65
N THR A 203 -6.09 1.12 -16.45
CA THR A 203 -7.34 1.13 -17.22
C THR A 203 -8.56 1.18 -16.31
N LEU A 204 -8.61 0.30 -15.29
CA LEU A 204 -9.73 0.22 -14.34
C LEU A 204 -9.85 1.45 -13.45
N THR A 205 -8.73 2.11 -13.11
CA THR A 205 -8.77 3.34 -12.31
C THR A 205 -8.84 4.62 -13.15
N SER A 206 -9.06 4.53 -14.46
CA SER A 206 -9.10 5.69 -15.36
C SER A 206 -10.29 6.62 -15.07
N LYS A 207 -10.19 7.89 -15.45
CA LYS A 207 -11.31 8.85 -15.30
C LYS A 207 -12.58 8.37 -16.00
N LYS A 208 -12.45 7.74 -17.17
CA LYS A 208 -13.57 7.14 -17.91
C LYS A 208 -14.28 6.08 -17.05
N GLN A 209 -13.54 5.15 -16.45
CA GLN A 209 -14.13 4.12 -15.60
C GLN A 209 -14.71 4.69 -14.31
N GLN A 210 -14.07 5.70 -13.70
CA GLN A 210 -14.64 6.38 -12.53
C GLN A 210 -16.01 7.01 -12.83
N THR A 211 -16.21 7.57 -14.03
CA THR A 211 -17.53 8.06 -14.46
C THR A 211 -18.55 6.93 -14.59
N GLU A 212 -18.16 5.77 -15.11
CA GLU A 212 -19.05 4.59 -15.16
C GLU A 212 -19.38 4.05 -13.77
N TYR A 213 -18.42 4.04 -12.84
CA TYR A 213 -18.68 3.66 -11.46
C TYR A 213 -19.68 4.59 -10.78
N LEU A 214 -19.58 5.91 -11.00
CA LEU A 214 -20.56 6.89 -10.48
C LEU A 214 -21.98 6.60 -10.93
N LYS A 215 -22.18 6.20 -12.19
CA LYS A 215 -23.52 5.86 -12.70
C LYS A 215 -24.14 4.65 -12.00
N LYS A 216 -23.30 3.77 -11.44
CA LYS A 216 -23.73 2.58 -10.69
C LYS A 216 -23.90 2.84 -9.18
N VAL A 217 -23.62 4.06 -8.69
CA VAL A 217 -23.79 4.42 -7.27
C VAL A 217 -25.28 4.54 -6.97
N THR A 218 -25.74 3.85 -5.92
CA THR A 218 -27.15 3.82 -5.50
C THR A 218 -27.46 4.94 -4.51
N THR A 219 -28.73 5.16 -4.22
CA THR A 219 -29.16 6.11 -3.18
C THR A 219 -28.65 5.69 -1.80
N GLU A 220 -28.68 4.38 -1.49
CA GLU A 220 -28.14 3.81 -0.24
C GLU A 220 -26.65 4.11 -0.06
N ASP A 221 -25.85 4.03 -1.15
CA ASP A 221 -24.42 4.37 -1.11
C ASP A 221 -24.19 5.83 -0.67
N TRP A 222 -25.13 6.74 -0.99
CA TRP A 222 -25.07 8.15 -0.57
C TRP A 222 -25.57 8.37 0.87
N GLU A 223 -26.53 7.59 1.34
CA GLU A 223 -27.06 7.67 2.72
C GLU A 223 -26.03 7.27 3.77
N ILE A 224 -25.08 6.39 3.42
CA ILE A 224 -23.96 5.97 4.29
C ILE A 224 -23.00 7.13 4.62
N ILE A 225 -22.98 8.19 3.80
CA ILE A 225 -21.94 9.22 3.80
C ILE A 225 -22.40 10.53 4.50
N THR A 226 -23.69 10.68 4.75
CA THR A 226 -24.31 11.98 5.11
C THR A 226 -24.04 12.47 6.54
N THR A 227 -23.46 11.67 7.44
CA THR A 227 -23.41 12.05 8.86
C THR A 227 -22.33 13.03 9.27
N GLU A 228 -21.28 13.31 8.47
CA GLU A 228 -20.25 14.32 8.85
C GLU A 228 -19.65 15.18 7.70
N GLN A 229 -20.15 15.11 6.46
CA GLN A 229 -19.44 15.73 5.32
C GLN A 229 -20.37 16.43 4.30
N ASP A 230 -20.96 17.56 4.69
CA ASP A 230 -21.80 18.43 3.85
C ASP A 230 -21.09 19.10 2.65
N LYS A 231 -19.83 18.74 2.35
CA LYS A 231 -18.99 19.40 1.34
C LYS A 231 -18.39 18.45 0.29
N ILE A 232 -18.86 17.20 0.19
CA ILE A 232 -18.33 16.24 -0.79
C ILE A 232 -18.92 16.50 -2.18
N SER A 233 -18.05 16.52 -3.19
CA SER A 233 -18.49 16.60 -4.58
C SER A 233 -19.24 15.34 -5.00
N LYS A 234 -20.55 15.46 -5.26
CA LYS A 234 -21.39 14.39 -5.83
C LYS A 234 -20.95 13.93 -7.24
N LYS A 235 -20.00 14.64 -7.85
CA LYS A 235 -19.46 14.36 -9.19
C LYS A 235 -18.12 13.61 -9.15
N SER A 236 -17.61 13.27 -7.97
CA SER A 236 -16.28 12.70 -7.77
C SER A 236 -16.36 11.30 -7.17
N PHE A 237 -16.17 10.26 -8.00
CA PHE A 237 -16.09 8.89 -7.51
C PHE A 237 -15.01 8.73 -6.43
N PRO A 238 -13.80 9.29 -6.59
CA PRO A 238 -12.79 9.17 -5.54
C PRO A 238 -13.19 9.84 -4.23
N SER A 239 -13.87 11.00 -4.26
CA SER A 239 -14.30 11.64 -3.01
C SER A 239 -15.33 10.78 -2.28
N LEU A 240 -16.32 10.25 -3.02
CA LEU A 240 -17.30 9.29 -2.49
C LEU A 240 -16.60 8.07 -1.88
N PHE A 241 -15.69 7.45 -2.63
CA PHE A 241 -15.04 6.21 -2.20
C PHE A 241 -14.12 6.42 -1.00
N GLY A 242 -13.44 7.57 -0.93
CA GLY A 242 -12.69 7.99 0.25
C GLY A 242 -13.60 8.17 1.47
N ALA A 243 -14.76 8.79 1.31
CA ALA A 243 -15.71 8.99 2.39
C ALA A 243 -16.28 7.67 2.93
N MET A 244 -16.59 6.72 2.03
CA MET A 244 -17.03 5.38 2.44
C MET A 244 -15.95 4.61 3.20
N PHE A 245 -14.68 4.78 2.82
CA PHE A 245 -13.58 4.17 3.57
C PHE A 245 -13.49 4.71 5.00
N ILE A 246 -13.72 6.01 5.19
CA ILE A 246 -13.79 6.62 6.52
C ILE A 246 -15.03 6.13 7.28
N HIS A 247 -16.19 6.02 6.62
CA HIS A 247 -17.37 5.42 7.23
C HIS A 247 -17.07 4.00 7.75
N PHE A 248 -16.49 3.13 6.91
CA PHE A 248 -16.14 1.76 7.35
C PHE A 248 -15.04 1.74 8.41
N ASP A 249 -14.21 2.78 8.50
CA ASP A 249 -13.27 2.95 9.59
C ASP A 249 -13.99 3.19 10.92
N HIS A 250 -14.97 4.09 10.94
CA HIS A 250 -15.80 4.34 12.12
C HIS A 250 -16.59 3.10 12.55
N GLU A 251 -17.11 2.31 11.60
CA GLU A 251 -17.78 1.05 11.92
C GLU A 251 -16.80 0.02 12.53
N ASN A 252 -15.70 -0.26 11.83
CA ASN A 252 -14.68 -1.19 12.29
C ASN A 252 -13.35 -1.02 11.51
N PRO A 253 -12.31 -0.43 12.14
CA PRO A 253 -11.02 -0.19 11.50
C PRO A 253 -10.34 -1.46 10.97
N LYS A 254 -10.61 -2.62 11.59
CA LYS A 254 -10.01 -3.91 11.18
C LYS A 254 -10.59 -4.41 9.85
N THR A 255 -11.79 -4.00 9.49
CA THR A 255 -12.50 -4.49 8.28
C THR A 255 -12.69 -3.43 7.20
N ARG A 256 -12.35 -2.16 7.46
CA ARG A 256 -12.55 -1.04 6.53
C ARG A 256 -12.08 -1.31 5.11
N TYR A 257 -10.85 -1.79 4.95
CA TYR A 257 -10.26 -2.09 3.65
C TYR A 257 -11.01 -3.22 2.93
N ARG A 258 -11.39 -4.26 3.67
CA ARG A 258 -12.13 -5.41 3.12
C ARG A 258 -13.52 -4.98 2.64
N ASN A 259 -14.19 -4.11 3.39
CA ASN A 259 -15.51 -3.59 3.03
C ASN A 259 -15.43 -2.68 1.79
N SER A 260 -14.43 -1.79 1.72
CA SER A 260 -14.15 -1.00 0.52
C SER A 260 -13.81 -1.87 -0.71
N LYS A 261 -13.06 -2.97 -0.52
CA LYS A 261 -12.76 -3.93 -1.61
C LYS A 261 -14.02 -4.57 -2.17
N LYS A 262 -14.92 -5.05 -1.30
CA LYS A 262 -16.20 -5.65 -1.72
C LYS A 262 -17.05 -4.67 -2.52
N MET A 263 -17.06 -3.40 -2.13
CA MET A 263 -17.82 -2.37 -2.84
C MET A 263 -17.30 -2.17 -4.27
N VAL A 264 -15.99 -2.00 -4.47
CA VAL A 264 -15.42 -1.84 -5.82
C VAL A 264 -15.70 -3.07 -6.67
N GLN A 265 -15.55 -4.27 -6.11
CA GLN A 265 -15.86 -5.53 -6.80
C GLN A 265 -17.30 -5.55 -7.31
N ARG A 266 -18.28 -5.13 -6.51
CA ARG A 266 -19.70 -5.05 -6.93
C ARG A 266 -19.94 -4.09 -8.10
N LYS A 267 -19.11 -3.05 -8.26
CA LYS A 267 -19.27 -2.04 -9.33
C LYS A 267 -18.43 -2.37 -10.58
N LEU A 268 -17.45 -3.26 -10.47
CA LEU A 268 -16.65 -3.77 -11.59
C LEU A 268 -17.45 -4.69 -12.53
N TYR A 269 -18.46 -5.38 -11.99
CA TYR A 269 -19.50 -6.10 -12.73
C TYR A 269 -20.67 -5.14 -12.99
#